data_AF-A0A445B4M6-F1
#
_entry.id   AF-A0A445B4M6-F1
#
_cell.length_a   1.000
_cell.length_b   1.000
_cell.length_c   1.000
_cell.angle_alpha   90.00
_cell.angle_beta   90.00
_cell.angle_gamma   90.00
#
_symmetry.space_group_name_H-M   'P 1'
#
loop_
_entity.id
_entity.type
_entity.pdbx_description
1 polymer ?
#
loop_
_entity_poly.entity_id
_entity_poly.type
_entity_poly.pdbx_seq_one_letter_code
_entity_poly.pdbx_strand_id
1 'polypeptide(L)'
;MDSVASNSDNNNNNNSSSSSSSSSSQQNHHHHHPRFKPSQPISDRIVRALRHRLLLLHRSTTTFFVLGATANVYTVNLSSTPSCTCPDRTTPCKHILFVLIRVLGVPLDDACLRRRTLRPCQVQRLMAAPTLPEAVAGDALKQRFRQVFLEGGGSSLSSSSIETEEGATCPVCMEEMGKEEKLVACGTCRNPIHEECLMRWKRSNGRRSASCVICRARWRNRAEQDKYVNLSAYVSEDDDVMPPPSSSLCTDHP
;
A
#
# COMPACT_ATOMS: atom_id res chain seq x y z
N MET A 1 82.67 -49.66 -24.30
CA MET A 1 81.66 -48.95 -25.10
C MET A 1 80.45 -48.68 -24.22
N ASP A 2 80.67 -48.07 -23.05
CA ASP A 2 80.90 -46.63 -22.74
C ASP A 2 79.53 -45.96 -22.49
N SER A 3 79.05 -45.73 -21.26
CA SER A 3 79.47 -44.80 -20.19
C SER A 3 79.58 -43.34 -20.61
N VAL A 4 78.56 -42.51 -20.29
CA VAL A 4 78.61 -41.10 -19.79
C VAL A 4 77.16 -40.56 -19.68
N ALA A 5 76.64 -39.98 -18.60
CA ALA A 5 77.00 -38.84 -17.74
C ALA A 5 76.25 -37.54 -18.08
N SER A 6 75.76 -36.92 -17.01
CA SER A 6 75.14 -35.61 -16.72
C SER A 6 75.41 -34.41 -17.65
N ASN A 7 74.44 -33.50 -17.80
CA ASN A 7 74.51 -32.13 -17.25
C ASN A 7 73.28 -31.23 -17.54
N SER A 8 73.29 -30.13 -16.78
CA SER A 8 72.33 -29.10 -16.39
C SER A 8 71.80 -28.08 -17.43
N ASP A 9 70.89 -27.24 -16.90
CA ASP A 9 70.59 -25.83 -17.24
C ASP A 9 69.77 -25.52 -18.51
N ASN A 10 68.62 -24.85 -18.34
CA ASN A 10 68.53 -23.38 -18.31
C ASN A 10 67.19 -22.85 -18.85
N ASN A 11 66.83 -21.72 -18.27
CA ASN A 11 65.66 -20.86 -18.50
C ASN A 11 65.81 -20.05 -19.81
N ASN A 12 64.72 -19.81 -20.56
CA ASN A 12 64.53 -18.65 -21.47
C ASN A 12 63.09 -18.66 -22.02
N ASN A 13 62.26 -17.65 -21.73
CA ASN A 13 62.12 -16.34 -22.40
C ASN A 13 61.65 -16.40 -23.86
N ASN A 14 60.54 -15.69 -24.17
CA ASN A 14 60.48 -14.54 -25.09
C ASN A 14 59.00 -14.15 -25.34
N ASN A 15 58.59 -12.90 -25.10
CA ASN A 15 58.64 -11.73 -26.01
C ASN A 15 57.48 -11.80 -27.05
N SER A 16 56.70 -10.78 -27.43
CA SER A 16 56.94 -9.34 -27.54
C SER A 16 55.62 -8.60 -27.88
N SER A 17 55.54 -7.29 -27.55
CA SER A 17 54.97 -6.17 -28.36
C SER A 17 53.48 -6.15 -28.77
N SER A 18 52.72 -5.04 -28.88
CA SER A 18 52.81 -3.59 -28.60
C SER A 18 51.53 -2.91 -29.13
N SER A 19 50.99 -1.89 -28.42
CA SER A 19 50.17 -0.72 -28.88
C SER A 19 48.87 -0.95 -29.71
N SER A 20 47.75 -0.22 -29.61
CA SER A 20 47.45 1.18 -29.25
C SER A 20 45.93 1.43 -29.06
N SER A 21 45.61 2.40 -28.20
CA SER A 21 44.42 3.28 -28.07
C SER A 21 43.16 3.08 -28.94
N SER A 22 41.97 3.07 -28.32
CA SER A 22 40.97 4.16 -28.37
C SER A 22 39.62 3.80 -27.70
N SER A 23 38.98 4.82 -27.16
CA SER A 23 37.74 4.91 -26.39
C SER A 23 36.48 4.34 -27.03
N SER A 24 35.61 3.68 -26.25
CA SER A 24 34.17 3.56 -26.51
C SER A 24 33.37 3.16 -25.27
N SER A 25 32.39 4.00 -24.97
CA SER A 25 31.24 3.90 -24.07
C SER A 25 30.67 2.51 -23.81
N GLN A 26 30.36 2.19 -22.55
CA GLN A 26 29.17 1.41 -22.22
C GLN A 26 28.71 1.64 -20.77
N GLN A 27 27.62 2.40 -20.66
CA GLN A 27 26.87 2.64 -19.44
C GLN A 27 26.26 1.32 -18.97
N ASN A 28 26.55 0.95 -17.72
CA ASN A 28 26.04 -0.26 -17.12
C ASN A 28 24.56 -0.03 -16.73
N HIS A 29 23.65 -0.40 -17.63
CA HIS A 29 22.22 -0.39 -17.38
C HIS A 29 21.88 -1.46 -16.34
N HIS A 30 21.77 -1.05 -15.08
CA HIS A 30 21.16 -1.86 -14.03
C HIS A 30 19.67 -2.07 -14.35
N HIS A 31 19.37 -3.17 -15.06
CA HIS A 31 18.02 -3.68 -15.19
C HIS A 31 17.47 -4.03 -13.80
N HIS A 32 16.55 -3.21 -13.32
CA HIS A 32 15.74 -3.52 -12.14
C HIS A 32 14.88 -4.75 -12.44
N HIS A 33 15.42 -5.94 -12.14
CA HIS A 33 14.60 -7.14 -12.05
C HIS A 33 13.54 -6.90 -10.95
N PRO A 34 12.24 -7.05 -11.27
CA PRO A 34 11.20 -6.97 -10.26
C PRO A 34 11.48 -8.08 -9.25
N ARG A 35 11.83 -7.67 -8.04
CA ARG A 35 12.12 -8.53 -6.89
C ARG A 35 10.90 -9.44 -6.68
N PHE A 36 10.96 -10.67 -7.19
CA PHE A 36 9.97 -11.71 -6.95
C PHE A 36 9.91 -11.92 -5.44
N LYS A 37 8.92 -11.31 -4.78
CA LYS A 37 8.62 -11.59 -3.40
C LYS A 37 7.94 -12.96 -3.38
N PRO A 38 8.46 -13.96 -2.67
CA PRO A 38 7.76 -15.23 -2.50
C PRO A 38 6.34 -14.94 -2.02
N SER A 39 5.35 -15.58 -2.63
CA SER A 39 3.95 -15.39 -2.29
C SER A 39 3.77 -15.68 -0.80
N GLN A 40 3.40 -14.67 -0.01
CA GLN A 40 3.15 -14.86 1.42
C GLN A 40 2.14 -16.02 1.61
N PRO A 41 2.41 -16.95 2.54
CA PRO A 41 1.50 -18.05 2.86
C PRO A 41 0.08 -17.55 3.10
N ILE A 42 -0.93 -18.35 2.74
CA ILE A 42 -2.33 -17.99 2.94
C ILE A 42 -2.64 -17.72 4.42
N SER A 43 -2.00 -18.46 5.33
CA SER A 43 -2.12 -18.28 6.77
C SER A 43 -1.74 -16.86 7.22
N ASP A 44 -0.63 -16.31 6.72
CA ASP A 44 -0.22 -14.94 7.04
C ASP A 44 -1.26 -13.93 6.56
N ARG A 45 -1.88 -14.18 5.41
CA ARG A 45 -2.91 -13.30 4.85
C ARG A 45 -4.17 -13.31 5.69
N ILE A 46 -4.56 -14.49 6.21
CA ILE A 46 -5.67 -14.64 7.15
C ILE A 46 -5.37 -13.88 8.44
N VAL A 47 -4.18 -14.07 9.02
CA VAL A 47 -3.73 -13.32 10.22
C VAL A 47 -3.81 -11.82 9.98
N ARG A 48 -3.40 -11.34 8.81
CA ARG A 48 -3.48 -9.92 8.46
C ARG A 48 -4.91 -9.43 8.26
N ALA A 49 -5.81 -10.25 7.72
CA ALA A 49 -7.23 -9.91 7.58
C ALA A 49 -7.92 -9.78 8.95
N LEU A 50 -7.49 -10.57 9.94
CA LEU A 50 -8.00 -10.54 11.29
C LEU A 50 -7.42 -9.37 12.10
N ARG A 51 -6.09 -9.19 12.08
CA ARG A 51 -5.37 -8.27 12.97
C ARG A 51 -5.25 -6.84 12.46
N HIS A 52 -5.22 -6.62 11.14
CA HIS A 52 -5.11 -5.26 10.63
C HIS A 52 -6.44 -4.53 10.82
N ARG A 53 -6.37 -3.22 11.11
CA ARG A 53 -7.53 -2.33 11.10
C ARG A 53 -8.07 -2.19 9.68
N LEU A 54 -9.07 -3.01 9.38
CA LEU A 54 -9.81 -3.04 8.12
C LEU A 54 -11.28 -2.84 8.45
N LEU A 55 -11.96 -1.98 7.69
CA LEU A 55 -13.36 -1.64 7.94
C LEU A 55 -14.16 -1.65 6.64
N LEU A 56 -15.42 -2.04 6.70
CA LEU A 56 -16.37 -1.96 5.60
C LEU A 56 -17.05 -0.59 5.61
N LEU A 57 -16.88 0.17 4.53
CA LEU A 57 -17.52 1.47 4.35
C LEU A 57 -18.91 1.33 3.73
N HIS A 58 -19.03 0.46 2.72
CA HIS A 58 -20.26 0.27 1.98
C HIS A 58 -20.31 -1.11 1.31
N ARG A 59 -21.52 -1.66 1.17
CA ARG A 59 -21.82 -2.92 0.48
C ARG A 59 -22.91 -2.65 -0.56
N SER A 60 -22.67 -3.06 -1.80
CA SER A 60 -23.61 -2.97 -2.92
C SER A 60 -23.64 -4.30 -3.66
N THR A 61 -24.66 -5.11 -3.38
CA THR A 61 -24.89 -6.47 -3.93
C THR A 61 -23.65 -7.38 -3.86
N THR A 62 -22.75 -7.34 -4.85
CA THR A 62 -21.50 -8.13 -4.92
C THR A 62 -20.24 -7.34 -4.61
N THR A 63 -20.35 -6.02 -4.47
CA THR A 63 -19.24 -5.08 -4.34
C THR A 63 -19.13 -4.56 -2.91
N PHE A 64 -17.92 -4.55 -2.37
CA PHE A 64 -17.60 -4.16 -1.00
C PHE A 64 -16.50 -3.11 -1.02
N PHE A 65 -16.75 -1.97 -0.37
CA PHE A 65 -15.79 -0.88 -0.24
C PHE A 65 -15.10 -1.01 1.11
N VAL A 66 -13.82 -1.35 1.08
CA VAL A 66 -13.02 -1.71 2.26
C VAL A 66 -11.98 -0.63 2.51
N LEU A 67 -11.99 -0.08 3.72
CA LEU A 67 -10.90 0.74 4.23
C LEU A 67 -9.71 -0.15 4.61
N GLY A 68 -8.57 0.08 3.97
CA GLY A 68 -7.30 -0.57 4.30
C GLY A 68 -6.63 0.02 5.54
N ALA A 69 -5.63 -0.69 6.07
CA ALA A 69 -4.84 -0.25 7.23
C ALA A 69 -4.09 1.09 7.03
N THR A 70 -3.90 1.53 5.78
CA THR A 70 -3.34 2.85 5.44
C THR A 70 -4.43 3.88 5.11
N ALA A 71 -5.66 3.59 5.50
CA ALA A 71 -6.90 4.31 5.21
C ALA A 71 -7.22 4.49 3.71
N ASN A 72 -6.59 3.72 2.83
CA ASN A 72 -6.94 3.70 1.40
C ASN A 72 -8.21 2.88 1.21
N VAL A 73 -9.11 3.36 0.36
CA VAL A 73 -10.29 2.61 0.00
C VAL A 73 -9.96 1.64 -1.13
N TYR A 74 -10.28 0.37 -0.92
CA TYR A 74 -10.14 -0.71 -1.90
C TYR A 74 -11.52 -1.29 -2.19
N THR A 75 -11.76 -1.62 -3.45
CA THR A 75 -13.00 -2.25 -3.89
C THR A 75 -12.75 -3.75 -4.01
N VAL A 76 -13.55 -4.54 -3.31
CA VAL A 76 -13.60 -6.00 -3.42
C VAL A 76 -14.86 -6.37 -4.17
N ASN A 77 -14.75 -7.17 -5.22
CA ASN A 77 -15.90 -7.74 -5.92
C ASN A 77 -15.93 -9.25 -5.68
N LEU A 78 -17.01 -9.74 -5.08
CA LEU A 78 -17.24 -11.16 -4.87
C LEU A 78 -18.06 -11.73 -6.02
N SER A 79 -17.38 -12.52 -6.84
CA SER A 79 -17.96 -13.32 -7.92
C SER A 79 -17.34 -14.72 -7.87
N SER A 80 -17.60 -15.55 -8.89
CA SER A 80 -16.90 -16.84 -9.05
C SER A 80 -15.38 -16.69 -9.07
N THR A 81 -14.87 -15.52 -9.47
CA THR A 81 -13.45 -15.12 -9.45
C THR A 81 -13.29 -13.83 -8.65
N PRO A 82 -13.18 -13.90 -7.31
CA PRO A 82 -13.08 -12.72 -6.47
C PRO A 82 -11.91 -11.82 -6.87
N SER A 83 -12.16 -10.52 -6.91
CA SER A 83 -11.15 -9.52 -7.29
C SER A 83 -11.08 -8.38 -6.27
N CYS A 84 -9.92 -7.72 -6.22
CA CYS A 84 -9.68 -6.59 -5.35
C CYS A 84 -8.77 -5.58 -6.05
N THR A 85 -9.06 -4.28 -5.88
CA THR A 85 -8.24 -3.20 -6.46
C THR A 85 -6.93 -2.94 -5.71
N CYS A 86 -6.65 -3.67 -4.63
CA CYS A 86 -5.44 -3.49 -3.85
C CYS A 86 -4.17 -3.92 -4.64
N PRO A 87 -2.97 -3.44 -4.26
CA PRO A 87 -1.74 -3.76 -4.99
C PRO A 87 -1.27 -5.22 -4.84
N ASP A 88 -1.89 -6.02 -3.96
CA ASP A 88 -1.59 -7.44 -3.82
C ASP A 88 -2.23 -8.23 -4.98
N ARG A 89 -1.39 -8.75 -5.87
CA ARG A 89 -1.80 -9.51 -7.07
C ARG A 89 -2.20 -10.96 -6.77
N THR A 90 -2.08 -11.41 -5.53
CA THR A 90 -2.41 -12.79 -5.16
C THR A 90 -3.83 -12.87 -4.63
N THR A 91 -4.61 -13.80 -5.16
CA THR A 91 -5.99 -14.07 -4.74
C THR A 91 -6.05 -15.34 -3.90
N PRO A 92 -6.77 -15.34 -2.75
CA PRO A 92 -7.37 -14.17 -2.12
C PRO A 92 -6.32 -13.29 -1.41
N CYS A 93 -6.47 -11.98 -1.54
CA CYS A 93 -5.69 -11.02 -0.77
C CYS A 93 -6.32 -10.84 0.62
N LYS A 94 -5.62 -10.17 1.54
CA LYS A 94 -6.16 -9.92 2.89
C LYS A 94 -7.50 -9.17 2.91
N HIS A 95 -7.81 -8.34 1.90
CA HIS A 95 -9.09 -7.61 1.84
C HIS A 95 -10.25 -8.52 1.41
N ILE A 96 -10.00 -9.47 0.50
CA ILE A 96 -10.98 -10.50 0.16
C ILE A 96 -11.24 -11.37 1.39
N LEU A 97 -10.17 -11.80 2.08
CA LEU A 97 -10.30 -12.58 3.31
C LEU A 97 -11.01 -11.80 4.42
N PHE A 98 -10.77 -10.50 4.56
CA PHE A 98 -11.49 -9.65 5.49
C PHE A 98 -12.99 -9.64 5.20
N VAL A 99 -13.39 -9.51 3.93
CA VAL A 99 -14.81 -9.57 3.56
C VAL A 99 -15.40 -10.94 3.88
N LEU A 100 -14.73 -12.03 3.51
CA LEU A 100 -15.24 -13.37 3.79
C LEU A 100 -15.37 -13.63 5.29
N ILE A 101 -14.33 -13.36 6.07
CA ILE A 101 -14.26 -13.74 7.49
C ILE A 101 -15.02 -12.74 8.37
N ARG A 102 -14.65 -11.45 8.30
CA ARG A 102 -15.14 -10.44 9.24
C ARG A 102 -16.44 -9.79 8.79
N VAL A 103 -16.68 -9.64 7.49
CA VAL A 103 -17.91 -9.00 6.98
C VAL A 103 -19.05 -10.01 6.83
N LEU A 104 -18.75 -11.20 6.29
CA LEU A 104 -19.75 -12.23 5.97
C LEU A 104 -19.75 -13.44 6.93
N GLY A 105 -18.84 -13.46 7.91
CA GLY A 105 -18.84 -14.49 8.97
C GLY A 105 -18.40 -15.89 8.51
N VAL A 106 -17.60 -16.00 7.45
CA VAL A 106 -17.09 -17.31 7.00
C VAL A 106 -16.11 -17.88 8.04
N PRO A 107 -16.33 -19.13 8.52
CA PRO A 107 -15.44 -19.79 9.46
C PRO A 107 -14.01 -19.97 8.94
N LEU A 108 -13.01 -19.91 9.82
CA LEU A 108 -11.59 -19.97 9.47
C LEU A 108 -11.12 -21.32 8.90
N ASP A 109 -11.86 -22.38 9.21
CA ASP A 109 -11.63 -23.74 8.72
C ASP A 109 -12.23 -23.98 7.32
N ASP A 110 -13.12 -23.11 6.85
CA ASP A 110 -13.78 -23.26 5.55
C ASP A 110 -12.75 -23.24 4.41
N ALA A 111 -12.82 -24.27 3.56
CA ALA A 111 -11.92 -24.44 2.42
C ALA A 111 -12.02 -23.30 1.40
N CYS A 112 -13.12 -22.55 1.32
CA CYS A 112 -13.30 -21.46 0.36
C CYS A 112 -12.30 -20.31 0.59
N LEU A 113 -11.84 -20.10 1.82
CA LEU A 113 -10.82 -19.08 2.15
C LEU A 113 -9.47 -19.33 1.47
N ARG A 114 -9.21 -20.58 1.08
CA ARG A 114 -7.95 -21.00 0.41
C ARG A 114 -8.09 -21.09 -1.10
N ARG A 115 -9.30 -20.97 -1.63
CA ARG A 115 -9.57 -21.11 -3.07
C ARG A 115 -9.43 -19.76 -3.78
N ARG A 116 -8.91 -19.80 -5.01
CA ARG A 116 -8.88 -18.63 -5.90
C ARG A 116 -10.23 -18.34 -6.54
N THR A 117 -11.10 -19.34 -6.57
CA THR A 117 -12.42 -19.29 -7.18
C THR A 117 -13.47 -19.80 -6.20
N LEU A 118 -14.68 -19.28 -6.35
CA LEU A 118 -15.86 -19.66 -5.58
C LEU A 118 -16.84 -20.36 -6.51
N ARG A 119 -17.54 -21.38 -5.99
CA ARG A 119 -18.64 -22.00 -6.73
C ARG A 119 -19.82 -21.03 -6.78
N PRO A 120 -20.64 -21.05 -7.85
CA PRO A 120 -21.82 -20.17 -7.94
C PRO A 120 -22.75 -20.25 -6.73
N CYS A 121 -23.00 -21.46 -6.21
CA CYS A 121 -23.81 -21.65 -5.00
C CYS A 121 -23.19 -21.04 -3.74
N GLN A 122 -21.84 -21.01 -3.64
CA GLN A 122 -21.14 -20.35 -2.55
C GLN A 122 -21.27 -18.83 -2.67
N VAL A 123 -21.10 -18.28 -3.87
CA VAL A 123 -21.29 -16.84 -4.13
C VAL A 123 -22.71 -16.43 -3.73
N GLN A 124 -23.73 -17.14 -4.19
CA GLN A 124 -25.12 -16.84 -3.85
C GLN A 124 -25.36 -16.86 -2.34
N ARG A 125 -24.82 -17.86 -1.62
CA ARG A 125 -24.91 -17.94 -0.16
C ARG A 125 -24.22 -16.76 0.52
N LEU A 126 -23.04 -16.38 0.06
CA LEU A 126 -22.29 -15.23 0.57
C LEU A 126 -23.03 -13.91 0.33
N MET A 127 -23.72 -13.76 -0.80
CA MET A 127 -24.49 -12.56 -1.10
C MET A 127 -25.76 -12.45 -0.26
N ALA A 128 -26.34 -13.59 0.14
CA ALA A 128 -27.48 -13.65 1.06
C ALA A 128 -27.08 -13.47 2.54
N ALA A 129 -25.80 -13.67 2.89
CA ALA A 129 -25.33 -13.54 4.26
C ALA A 129 -25.46 -12.08 4.76
N PRO A 130 -25.91 -11.87 6.01
CA PRO A 130 -25.97 -10.54 6.61
C PRO A 130 -24.55 -9.97 6.79
N THR A 131 -24.46 -8.66 6.87
CA THR A 131 -23.20 -7.97 7.20
C THR A 131 -23.02 -7.96 8.71
N LEU A 132 -21.89 -8.46 9.20
CA LEU A 132 -21.56 -8.41 10.62
C LEU A 132 -21.22 -6.97 11.06
N PRO A 133 -21.85 -6.43 12.12
CA PRO A 133 -21.68 -5.04 12.55
C PRO A 133 -20.25 -4.66 12.93
N GLU A 134 -19.48 -5.60 13.49
CA GLU A 134 -18.13 -5.38 14.05
C GLU A 134 -17.08 -5.09 12.97
N ALA A 135 -17.40 -5.38 11.71
CA ALA A 135 -16.54 -5.08 10.58
C ALA A 135 -16.90 -3.76 9.90
N VAL A 136 -18.01 -3.12 10.27
CA VAL A 136 -18.54 -1.93 9.62
C VAL A 136 -17.90 -0.67 10.21
N ALA A 137 -17.49 0.27 9.36
CA ALA A 137 -16.94 1.55 9.80
C ALA A 137 -17.99 2.42 10.51
N GLY A 138 -17.54 3.29 11.42
CA GLY A 138 -18.38 4.31 12.04
C GLY A 138 -19.04 5.26 11.02
N ASP A 139 -20.17 5.85 11.39
CA ASP A 139 -21.03 6.60 10.45
C ASP A 139 -20.37 7.85 9.88
N ALA A 140 -19.53 8.54 10.65
CA ALA A 140 -18.74 9.67 10.17
C ALA A 140 -17.89 9.29 8.95
N LEU A 141 -17.22 8.13 8.99
CA LEU A 141 -16.36 7.68 7.90
C LEU A 141 -17.18 7.24 6.68
N LYS A 142 -18.35 6.61 6.90
CA LYS A 142 -19.27 6.26 5.82
C LYS A 142 -19.81 7.52 5.11
N GLN A 143 -20.19 8.54 5.87
CA GLN A 143 -20.67 9.81 5.31
C GLN A 143 -19.59 10.48 4.46
N ARG A 144 -18.36 10.57 4.97
CA ARG A 144 -17.23 11.10 4.20
C ARG A 144 -16.93 10.30 2.94
N PHE A 145 -17.00 8.97 3.04
CA PHE A 145 -16.88 8.12 1.85
C PHE A 145 -17.95 8.44 0.80
N ARG A 146 -19.22 8.59 1.18
CA ARG A 146 -20.30 8.95 0.24
C ARG A 146 -20.06 10.29 -0.44
N GLN A 147 -19.69 11.31 0.34
CA GLN A 147 -19.42 12.65 -0.18
C GLN A 147 -18.27 12.66 -1.21
N VAL A 148 -17.17 11.95 -0.92
CA VAL A 148 -15.97 11.96 -1.77
C VAL A 148 -16.11 11.01 -2.96
N PHE A 149 -16.77 9.86 -2.78
CA PHE A 149 -16.77 8.76 -3.75
C PHE A 149 -18.02 8.70 -4.63
N LEU A 150 -19.20 9.02 -4.09
CA LEU A 150 -20.49 8.89 -4.80
C LEU A 150 -20.98 10.24 -5.34
N GLU A 151 -20.82 11.31 -4.56
CA GLU A 151 -21.28 12.65 -4.95
C GLU A 151 -20.23 13.47 -5.72
N GLY A 152 -18.95 13.08 -5.65
CA GLY A 152 -17.84 13.71 -6.39
C GLY A 152 -17.65 13.22 -7.84
N GLY A 153 -18.58 12.42 -8.38
CA GLY A 153 -18.48 11.71 -9.67
C GLY A 153 -18.53 12.58 -10.94
N GLY A 154 -18.06 13.83 -10.90
CA GLY A 154 -18.16 14.77 -12.02
C GLY A 154 -17.01 15.79 -12.12
N SER A 155 -15.89 15.58 -11.43
CA SER A 155 -14.68 16.33 -11.73
C SER A 155 -13.50 15.39 -11.69
N SER A 156 -13.08 15.01 -12.90
CA SER A 156 -11.71 14.65 -13.21
C SER A 156 -10.79 15.45 -12.29
N LEU A 157 -9.89 14.75 -11.58
CA LEU A 157 -8.79 15.34 -10.82
C LEU A 157 -7.77 15.96 -11.80
N SER A 158 -8.24 16.83 -12.69
CA SER A 158 -7.42 17.85 -13.32
C SER A 158 -6.97 18.74 -12.18
N SER A 159 -5.73 18.51 -11.75
CA SER A 159 -4.83 19.55 -11.23
C SER A 159 -5.59 20.77 -10.72
N SER A 160 -6.25 20.66 -9.57
CA SER A 160 -6.81 21.84 -8.95
C SER A 160 -5.60 22.72 -8.64
N SER A 161 -5.42 23.76 -9.44
CA SER A 161 -4.59 24.91 -9.11
C SER A 161 -4.90 25.22 -7.66
N ILE A 162 -3.90 25.12 -6.79
CA ILE A 162 -4.11 25.45 -5.39
C ILE A 162 -4.46 26.93 -5.39
N GLU A 163 -5.74 27.25 -5.23
CA GLU A 163 -6.19 28.62 -5.07
C GLU A 163 -5.74 29.07 -3.68
N THR A 164 -4.56 29.69 -3.63
CA THR A 164 -4.06 30.32 -2.42
C THR A 164 -4.79 31.63 -2.22
N GLU A 165 -5.32 31.83 -1.02
CA GLU A 165 -5.79 33.12 -0.54
C GLU A 165 -4.65 34.16 -0.60
N GLU A 166 -4.97 35.38 -1.04
CA GLU A 166 -3.99 36.46 -1.25
C GLU A 166 -3.32 36.79 0.10
N GLY A 167 -2.00 36.59 0.21
CA GLY A 167 -1.25 36.72 1.46
C GLY A 167 -0.98 35.42 2.23
N ALA A 168 -1.34 34.24 1.71
CA ALA A 168 -1.05 32.98 2.40
C ALA A 168 0.47 32.76 2.56
N THR A 169 0.91 32.47 3.78
CA THR A 169 2.34 32.29 4.12
C THR A 169 2.70 30.81 4.27
N CYS A 170 3.81 30.39 3.68
CA CYS A 170 4.31 29.03 3.81
C CYS A 170 4.78 28.78 5.26
N PRO A 171 4.17 27.87 6.04
CA PRO A 171 4.56 27.61 7.44
C PRO A 171 5.98 27.02 7.63
N VAL A 172 6.69 26.69 6.54
CA VAL A 172 8.04 26.13 6.61
C VAL A 172 9.11 27.21 6.48
N CYS A 173 8.98 28.11 5.50
CA CYS A 173 9.94 29.21 5.28
C CYS A 173 9.44 30.58 5.74
N MET A 174 8.16 30.70 6.11
CA MET A 174 7.50 31.95 6.51
C MET A 174 7.45 33.02 5.39
N GLU A 175 7.61 32.61 4.14
CA GLU A 175 7.50 33.47 2.96
C GLU A 175 6.10 33.39 2.35
N GLU A 176 5.67 34.47 1.70
CA GLU A 176 4.38 34.56 1.01
C GLU A 176 4.36 33.66 -0.23
N MET A 177 3.26 32.93 -0.42
CA MET A 177 3.09 31.98 -1.51
C MET A 177 2.51 32.70 -2.74
N GLY A 178 3.33 32.84 -3.79
CA GLY A 178 2.94 33.50 -5.04
C GLY A 178 2.06 32.62 -5.96
N LYS A 179 1.28 33.27 -6.84
CA LYS A 179 0.42 32.59 -7.84
C LYS A 179 1.22 31.76 -8.87
N GLU A 180 2.51 32.06 -9.06
CA GLU A 180 3.40 31.36 -10.01
C GLU A 180 4.27 30.28 -9.36
N GLU A 181 4.23 30.13 -8.04
CA GLU A 181 5.08 29.20 -7.31
C GLU A 181 4.47 27.80 -7.25
N LYS A 182 5.33 26.78 -7.25
CA LYS A 182 4.88 25.38 -7.15
C LYS A 182 4.47 25.08 -5.71
N LEU A 183 3.17 25.04 -5.48
CA LEU A 183 2.58 24.71 -4.19
C LEU A 183 2.14 23.25 -4.11
N VAL A 184 2.18 22.73 -2.88
CA VAL A 184 1.60 21.44 -2.51
C VAL A 184 0.78 21.62 -1.24
N ALA A 185 -0.43 21.11 -1.23
CA ALA A 185 -1.32 21.19 -0.07
C ALA A 185 -1.36 19.87 0.69
N CYS A 186 -1.49 19.96 2.02
CA CYS A 186 -1.73 18.76 2.82
C CYS A 186 -3.08 18.13 2.45
N GLY A 187 -3.11 16.82 2.18
CA GLY A 187 -4.36 16.12 1.87
C GLY A 187 -5.39 16.07 3.00
N THR A 188 -4.98 16.43 4.22
CA THR A 188 -5.85 16.46 5.42
C THR A 188 -6.28 17.89 5.75
N CYS A 189 -5.35 18.76 6.14
CA CYS A 189 -5.68 20.11 6.58
C CYS A 189 -5.72 21.14 5.45
N ARG A 190 -5.49 20.72 4.19
CA ARG A 190 -5.46 21.58 2.99
C ARG A 190 -4.45 22.73 3.01
N ASN A 191 -3.64 22.88 4.07
CA ASN A 191 -2.67 23.97 4.17
C ASN A 191 -1.61 23.84 3.05
N PRO A 192 -1.41 24.89 2.24
CA PRO A 192 -0.38 24.93 1.22
C PRO A 192 1.01 25.14 1.83
N ILE A 193 2.02 24.58 1.17
CA ILE A 193 3.44 24.85 1.37
C ILE A 193 4.15 24.81 0.01
N HIS A 194 5.33 25.43 -0.11
CA HIS A 194 6.15 25.26 -1.32
C HIS A 194 6.55 23.79 -1.54
N GLU A 195 6.56 23.35 -2.79
CA GLU A 195 7.01 22.01 -3.17
C GLU A 195 8.45 21.76 -2.68
N GLU A 196 9.32 22.76 -2.82
CA GLU A 196 10.69 22.69 -2.33
C GLU A 196 10.79 22.59 -0.80
N CYS A 197 9.93 23.31 -0.07
CA CYS A 197 9.84 23.21 1.38
C CYS A 197 9.41 21.80 1.81
N LEU A 198 8.43 21.19 1.11
CA LEU A 198 8.07 19.79 1.33
C LEU A 198 9.24 18.85 1.04
N MET A 199 10.01 19.08 -0.02
CA MET A 199 11.15 18.23 -0.36
C MET A 199 12.27 18.31 0.68
N ARG A 200 12.58 19.51 1.18
CA ARG A 200 13.53 19.70 2.30
C ARG A 200 13.03 19.00 3.56
N TRP A 201 11.74 19.14 3.87
CA TRP A 201 11.09 18.46 4.99
C TRP A 201 11.11 16.94 4.88
N LYS A 202 10.88 16.39 3.68
CA LYS A 202 11.02 14.95 3.42
C LYS A 202 12.44 14.46 3.65
N ARG A 203 13.44 15.26 3.28
CA ARG A 203 14.87 14.91 3.43
C ARG A 203 15.30 14.91 4.90
N SER A 204 14.81 15.84 5.71
CA SER A 204 15.12 15.89 7.16
C SER A 204 14.47 14.73 7.94
N ASN A 205 13.36 14.16 7.47
CA ASN A 205 12.67 13.07 8.15
C ASN A 205 13.28 11.67 7.93
N GLY A 206 14.41 11.58 7.21
CA GLY A 206 15.15 10.35 6.98
C GLY A 206 14.36 9.28 6.22
N ARG A 207 14.37 8.02 6.71
CA ARG A 207 13.61 6.91 6.11
C ARG A 207 12.11 6.89 6.47
N ARG A 208 11.62 7.82 7.30
CA ARG A 208 10.21 7.86 7.71
C ARG A 208 9.40 8.70 6.73
N SER A 209 8.14 8.32 6.50
CA SER A 209 7.22 9.12 5.69
C SER A 209 7.06 10.51 6.31
N ALA A 210 7.21 11.57 5.52
CA ALA A 210 7.00 12.94 5.99
C ALA A 210 5.58 13.12 6.55
N SER A 211 5.46 13.87 7.64
CA SER A 211 4.19 14.27 8.26
C SER A 211 3.95 15.77 8.05
N CYS A 212 2.69 16.19 8.00
CA CYS A 212 2.29 17.58 7.92
C CYS A 212 2.82 18.36 9.12
N VAL A 213 3.42 19.53 8.87
CA VAL A 213 3.91 20.41 9.93
C VAL A 213 2.77 21.00 10.76
N ILE A 214 1.57 21.10 10.17
CA ILE A 214 0.36 21.62 10.82
C ILE A 214 -0.40 20.51 11.54
N CYS A 215 -0.93 19.54 10.80
CA CYS A 215 -1.84 18.53 11.35
C CYS A 215 -1.19 17.16 11.63
N ARG A 216 0.12 17.01 11.43
CA ARG A 216 0.89 15.74 11.58
C ARG A 216 0.44 14.58 10.67
N ALA A 217 -0.59 14.76 9.85
CA ALA A 217 -1.03 13.76 8.88
C ALA A 217 0.07 13.42 7.88
N ARG A 218 0.11 12.17 7.41
CA ARG A 218 1.17 11.69 6.51
C ARG A 218 1.11 12.39 5.14
N TRP A 219 2.20 13.05 4.74
CA TRP A 219 2.39 13.49 3.35
C TRP A 219 2.57 12.30 2.43
N ARG A 220 1.88 12.33 1.29
CA ARG A 220 1.93 11.27 0.28
C ARG A 220 2.64 11.78 -0.96
N ASN A 221 3.30 10.91 -1.72
CA ASN A 221 3.78 11.29 -3.04
C ASN A 221 2.58 11.42 -4.00
N ARG A 222 2.62 12.40 -4.90
CA ARG A 222 1.56 12.69 -5.88
C ARG A 222 1.08 11.43 -6.61
N ALA A 223 2.01 10.58 -7.05
CA ALA A 223 1.72 9.29 -7.71
C ALA A 223 0.93 8.27 -6.87
N GLU A 224 1.00 8.33 -5.53
CA GLU A 224 0.19 7.50 -4.63
C GLU A 224 -1.14 8.17 -4.23
N GLN A 225 -1.24 9.49 -4.34
CA GLN A 225 -2.45 10.26 -4.05
C GLN A 225 -3.53 10.03 -5.10
N ASP A 226 -3.14 9.90 -6.38
CA ASP A 226 -4.09 9.87 -7.49
C ASP A 226 -4.74 8.50 -7.73
N LYS A 227 -4.18 7.41 -7.16
CA LYS A 227 -4.64 6.04 -7.49
C LYS A 227 -5.81 5.56 -6.63
N TYR A 228 -5.91 6.01 -5.38
CA TYR A 228 -6.92 5.53 -4.45
C TYR A 228 -7.47 6.67 -3.60
N VAL A 229 -8.79 6.68 -3.41
CA VAL A 229 -9.41 7.54 -2.40
C VAL A 229 -8.85 7.17 -1.03
N ASN A 230 -8.40 8.19 -0.29
CA ASN A 230 -7.84 8.01 1.03
C ASN A 230 -8.58 8.80 2.09
N LEU A 231 -8.92 8.13 3.18
CA LEU A 231 -9.69 8.71 4.28
C LEU A 231 -8.87 8.91 5.55
N SER A 232 -7.52 8.87 5.51
CA SER A 232 -6.69 8.98 6.73
C SER A 232 -6.89 10.28 7.50
N ALA A 233 -7.33 11.35 6.83
CA ALA A 233 -7.72 12.62 7.42
C ALA A 233 -8.91 12.52 8.40
N TYR A 234 -9.72 11.46 8.29
CA TYR A 234 -11.01 11.31 8.96
C TYR A 234 -11.08 10.04 9.83
N VAL A 235 -9.97 9.33 9.97
CA VAL A 235 -9.89 8.16 10.85
C VAL A 235 -9.58 8.69 12.25
N SER A 236 -10.59 8.78 13.11
CA SER A 236 -10.43 9.13 14.53
C SER A 236 -9.75 7.99 15.31
N GLU A 237 -9.13 8.34 16.44
CA GLU A 237 -8.51 7.39 17.38
C GLU A 237 -9.57 6.54 18.12
N ASP A 238 -10.86 6.92 18.08
CA ASP A 238 -11.93 6.22 18.81
C ASP A 238 -12.33 4.81 18.30
N ASP A 239 -11.85 4.34 17.14
CA ASP A 239 -12.02 2.91 16.76
C ASP A 239 -10.93 1.99 17.35
N ASP A 240 -10.12 2.46 18.31
CA ASP A 240 -9.02 1.68 18.91
C ASP A 240 -9.47 0.58 19.91
N VAL A 241 -10.78 0.42 20.13
CA VAL A 241 -11.31 -0.61 21.05
C VAL A 241 -11.60 -1.90 20.27
N MET A 242 -10.58 -2.75 20.15
CA MET A 242 -10.78 -4.16 19.86
C MET A 242 -11.31 -4.84 21.14
N PRO A 243 -12.55 -5.37 21.19
CA PRO A 243 -13.00 -6.09 22.36
C PRO A 243 -12.09 -7.33 22.56
N PRO A 244 -11.70 -7.65 23.80
CA PRO A 244 -10.88 -8.82 24.07
C PRO A 244 -11.64 -10.09 23.63
N PRO A 245 -10.93 -11.14 23.19
CA PRO A 245 -11.57 -12.41 22.93
C PRO A 245 -12.25 -12.90 24.21
N SER A 246 -13.57 -13.12 24.14
CA SER A 246 -14.36 -13.72 25.21
C SER A 246 -13.73 -15.07 25.57
N SER A 247 -13.00 -15.08 26.68
CA SER A 247 -12.38 -16.27 27.26
C SER A 247 -13.09 -16.54 28.59
N SER A 248 -14.11 -17.40 28.54
CA SER A 248 -14.82 -17.88 29.72
C SER A 248 -15.92 -18.85 29.25
N LEU A 249 -16.07 -20.09 29.74
CA LEU A 249 -15.51 -20.79 30.89
C LEU A 249 -15.60 -22.29 30.62
N CYS A 250 -14.55 -23.04 30.94
CA CYS A 250 -14.68 -24.47 31.21
C CYS A 250 -15.37 -24.57 32.59
N THR A 251 -16.64 -24.95 32.62
CA THR A 251 -17.29 -25.37 33.87
C THR A 251 -16.82 -26.78 34.18
N ASP A 252 -15.98 -26.88 35.21
CA ASP A 252 -15.69 -28.13 35.88
C ASP A 252 -16.63 -28.29 37.08
N HIS A 253 -16.90 -29.55 37.41
CA HIS A 253 -17.54 -30.14 38.60
C HIS A 253 -19.03 -30.53 38.58
N PRO A 254 -19.39 -31.55 39.41
CA PRO A 254 -18.57 -32.34 40.35
C PRO A 254 -18.22 -33.76 39.93
#